data_AF-A0A1Z8QES6-F1
#
_entry.id   AF-A0A1Z8QES6-F1
#
_cell.length_a   1.000
_cell.length_b   1.000
_cell.length_c   1.000
_cell.angle_alpha   90.00
_cell.angle_beta   90.00
_cell.angle_gamma   90.00
#
_symmetry.space_group_name_H-M   'P 1'
#
loop_
_entity.id
_entity.type
_entity.pdbx_description
1 polymer ?
#
loop_
_entity_poly.entity_id
_entity_poly.type
_entity_poly.pdbx_seq_one_letter_code
_entity_poly.pdbx_strand_id
1 'polypeptide(L)'
;GTTTSVAHWLEEDDFSKNGGVMNHETVESISKRRKPFTVDYTGFGWVLIKKGVFEQLPYPWFAPKMQVFESGAVQDMCGEDVSFCLDAIEAGDDIWCDPRIRVGHEKTRVI
;
A
#
# COMPACT_ATOMS: atom_id res chain seq x y z
N GLY A 1 3.18 -7.71 14.71
CA GLY A 1 1.86 -7.71 14.05
C GLY A 1 1.69 -8.97 13.24
N THR A 2 0.48 -9.32 12.84
CA THR A 2 0.18 -10.50 12.01
C THR A 2 0.10 -10.17 10.51
N THR A 3 0.02 -8.88 10.19
CA THR A 3 -0.01 -8.32 8.84
C THR A 3 1.33 -7.71 8.46
N THR A 4 1.55 -7.57 7.16
CA THR A 4 2.68 -6.86 6.56
C THR A 4 2.26 -5.46 6.10
N SER A 5 3.25 -4.63 5.78
CA SER A 5 3.04 -3.27 5.27
C SER A 5 2.78 -3.22 3.76
N VAL A 6 2.36 -4.33 3.14
CA VAL A 6 1.92 -4.35 1.74
C VAL A 6 0.50 -4.86 1.64
N ALA A 7 -0.28 -4.30 0.73
CA ALA A 7 -1.69 -4.63 0.56
C ALA A 7 -2.15 -4.55 -0.89
N HIS A 8 -3.31 -5.15 -1.13
CA HIS A 8 -4.03 -5.10 -2.38
C HIS A 8 -5.36 -4.38 -2.20
N TRP A 9 -5.81 -3.67 -3.24
CA TRP A 9 -7.16 -3.12 -3.28
C TRP A 9 -8.20 -4.22 -3.24
N LEU A 10 -9.32 -3.90 -2.61
CA LEU A 10 -10.53 -4.70 -2.63
C LEU A 10 -11.55 -3.99 -3.50
N GLU A 11 -12.40 -4.77 -4.16
CA GLU A 11 -13.62 -4.25 -4.78
C GLU A 11 -14.50 -3.58 -3.71
N GLU A 12 -15.33 -2.62 -4.13
CA GLU A 12 -16.11 -1.76 -3.22
C GLU A 12 -16.92 -2.56 -2.18
N ASP A 13 -17.60 -3.61 -2.62
CA ASP A 13 -18.40 -4.49 -1.77
C ASP A 13 -17.56 -5.20 -0.70
N ASP A 14 -16.36 -5.64 -1.08
CA ASP A 14 -15.46 -6.37 -0.19
C ASP A 14 -14.73 -5.41 0.75
N PHE A 15 -14.36 -4.22 0.27
CA PHE A 15 -13.78 -3.17 1.09
C PHE A 15 -14.74 -2.72 2.20
N SER A 16 -16.02 -2.50 1.85
CA SER A 16 -17.07 -2.14 2.80
C SER A 16 -17.32 -3.24 3.83
N LYS A 17 -17.43 -4.51 3.39
CA LYS A 17 -17.60 -5.67 4.29
C LYS A 17 -16.40 -5.91 5.19
N ASN A 18 -15.19 -5.58 4.72
CA ASN A 18 -13.94 -5.72 5.47
C ASN A 18 -13.66 -4.54 6.41
N GLY A 19 -14.64 -3.65 6.60
CA GLY A 19 -14.55 -2.53 7.55
C GLY A 19 -13.68 -1.37 7.07
N GLY A 20 -13.52 -1.20 5.76
CA GLY A 20 -12.74 -0.13 5.16
C GLY A 20 -11.23 -0.34 5.23
N VAL A 21 -10.77 -1.60 5.27
CA VAL A 21 -9.35 -1.94 5.33
C VAL A 21 -8.96 -2.71 4.08
N MET A 22 -7.85 -2.31 3.45
CA MET A 22 -7.25 -3.01 2.31
C MET A 22 -6.88 -4.45 2.67
N ASN A 23 -6.73 -5.30 1.65
CA ASN A 23 -6.31 -6.68 1.86
C ASN A 23 -4.80 -6.78 2.06
N HIS A 24 -4.37 -6.62 3.31
CA HIS A 24 -2.96 -6.74 3.68
C HIS A 24 -2.46 -8.18 3.54
N GLU A 25 -1.28 -8.34 2.96
CA GLU A 25 -0.56 -9.60 3.04
C GLU A 25 -0.25 -9.92 4.51
N THR A 26 -0.52 -11.15 4.92
CA THR A 26 -0.20 -11.66 6.25
C THR A 26 1.19 -12.27 6.28
N VAL A 27 1.73 -12.47 7.49
CA VAL A 27 2.99 -13.22 7.66
C VAL A 27 2.88 -14.61 7.04
N GLU A 28 1.71 -15.25 7.11
CA GLU A 28 1.49 -16.57 6.50
C GLU A 28 1.45 -16.50 4.97
N SER A 29 0.63 -15.61 4.40
CA SER A 29 0.45 -15.52 2.94
C SER A 29 1.74 -15.07 2.24
N ILE A 30 2.45 -14.08 2.79
CA ILE A 30 3.72 -13.63 2.22
C ILE A 30 4.80 -14.72 2.31
N SER A 31 4.75 -15.56 3.36
CA SER A 31 5.69 -16.68 3.53
C SER A 31 5.51 -17.80 2.51
N LYS A 32 4.41 -17.82 1.76
CA LYS A 32 4.16 -18.77 0.65
C LYS A 32 4.68 -18.25 -0.69
N ARG A 33 4.89 -16.93 -0.82
CA ARG A 33 5.43 -16.31 -2.04
C ARG A 33 6.94 -16.51 -2.15
N ARG A 34 7.43 -16.72 -3.38
CA ARG A 34 8.86 -17.01 -3.67
C ARG A 34 9.47 -16.09 -4.72
N LYS A 35 8.63 -15.36 -5.45
CA LYS A 35 9.01 -14.44 -6.52
C LYS A 35 8.47 -13.06 -6.20
N PRO A 36 9.12 -11.99 -6.68
CA PRO A 36 8.56 -10.65 -6.63
C PRO A 36 7.17 -10.58 -7.25
N PHE A 37 6.32 -9.73 -6.71
CA PHE A 37 4.95 -9.52 -7.16
C PHE A 37 4.58 -8.05 -7.00
N THR A 38 3.60 -7.60 -7.78
CA THR A 38 3.07 -6.24 -7.70
C THR A 38 2.06 -6.14 -6.56
N VAL A 39 1.99 -4.97 -5.95
CA VAL A 39 1.06 -4.62 -4.87
C VAL A 39 0.50 -3.23 -5.13
N ASP A 40 -0.65 -2.91 -4.55
CA ASP A 40 -1.27 -1.59 -4.72
C ASP A 40 -0.82 -0.60 -3.65
N TYR A 41 -0.27 -1.12 -2.55
CA TYR A 41 0.19 -0.34 -1.42
C TYR A 41 1.46 -0.93 -0.82
N THR A 42 2.41 -0.05 -0.46
CA THR A 42 3.51 -0.36 0.45
C THR A 42 3.74 0.80 1.42
N GLY A 43 3.97 0.50 2.70
CA GLY A 43 4.35 1.50 3.69
C GLY A 43 5.82 1.94 3.54
N PHE A 44 6.12 3.20 3.88
CA PHE A 44 7.40 3.84 3.59
C PHE A 44 8.53 3.57 4.60
N GLY A 45 8.31 2.68 5.58
CA GLY A 45 9.33 2.36 6.59
C GLY A 45 10.61 1.74 6.02
N TRP A 46 10.51 0.98 4.92
CA TRP A 46 11.66 0.45 4.19
C TRP A 46 11.30 0.23 2.72
N VAL A 47 11.67 1.19 1.87
CA VAL A 47 11.36 1.19 0.44
C VAL A 47 12.57 1.68 -0.37
N LEU A 48 12.75 1.13 -1.58
CA LEU A 48 13.71 1.61 -2.56
C LEU A 48 12.96 2.25 -3.71
N ILE A 49 13.25 3.52 -3.99
CA ILE A 49 12.58 4.30 -5.04
C ILE A 49 13.61 4.67 -6.11
N LYS A 50 13.27 4.40 -7.38
CA LYS A 50 14.10 4.77 -8.52
C LYS A 50 14.09 6.30 -8.67
N LYS A 51 15.28 6.89 -8.89
CA LYS A 51 15.39 8.31 -9.22
C LYS A 51 14.52 8.65 -10.45
N GLY A 52 13.74 9.72 -10.37
CA GLY A 52 12.77 10.12 -11.39
C GLY A 52 11.31 9.90 -10.97
N VAL A 53 11.04 8.93 -10.07
CA VAL A 53 9.66 8.62 -9.63
C VAL A 53 9.07 9.76 -8.81
N PHE A 54 9.86 10.42 -7.96
CA PHE A 54 9.37 11.60 -7.24
C PHE A 54 9.21 12.81 -8.16
N GLU A 55 10.15 12.98 -9.10
CA GLU A 55 10.23 14.16 -9.96
C GLU A 55 9.13 14.23 -11.02
N GLN A 56 8.51 13.10 -11.38
CA GLN A 56 7.34 13.07 -12.26
C GLN A 56 6.03 13.32 -11.52
N LEU A 57 6.00 13.19 -10.18
CA LEU A 57 4.80 13.37 -9.37
C LEU A 57 4.66 14.83 -8.91
N PRO A 58 3.43 15.37 -8.88
CA PRO A 58 3.18 16.71 -8.36
C PRO A 58 3.49 16.77 -6.86
N TYR A 59 4.09 17.89 -6.42
CA TYR A 59 4.27 18.16 -5.00
C TYR A 59 2.96 18.70 -4.39
N PRO A 60 2.58 18.32 -3.15
CA PRO A 60 3.29 17.44 -2.23
C PRO A 60 3.11 15.94 -2.54
N TRP A 61 4.20 15.19 -2.49
CA TRP A 61 4.21 13.74 -2.81
C TRP A 61 3.41 12.87 -1.83
N PHE A 62 3.20 13.37 -0.61
CA PHE A 62 2.55 12.64 0.49
C PHE A 62 1.31 13.40 0.96
N ALA A 63 0.50 13.88 0.02
CA ALA A 63 -0.78 14.52 0.34
C ALA A 63 -1.83 13.45 0.67
N PRO A 64 -2.69 13.65 1.68
CA PRO A 64 -3.86 12.80 1.86
C PRO A 64 -4.79 12.94 0.65
N LYS A 65 -5.24 11.81 0.11
CA LYS A 65 -6.15 11.73 -1.03
C LYS A 65 -7.49 11.15 -0.59
N MET A 66 -8.59 11.73 -1.07
CA MET A 66 -9.90 11.11 -0.97
C MET A 66 -10.06 10.14 -2.12
N GLN A 67 -10.15 8.84 -1.81
CA GLN A 67 -10.49 7.83 -2.79
C GLN A 67 -12.00 7.64 -2.82
N VAL A 68 -12.56 7.66 -4.03
CA VAL A 68 -13.98 7.47 -4.28
C VAL A 68 -14.11 6.20 -5.09
N PHE A 69 -14.85 5.22 -4.58
CA PHE A 69 -15.14 3.98 -5.30
C PHE A 69 -16.12 4.24 -6.46
N GLU A 70 -16.24 3.29 -7.39
CA GLU A 70 -17.00 3.47 -8.64
C GLU A 70 -18.44 3.95 -8.43
N SER A 71 -19.14 3.47 -7.38
CA SER A 71 -20.51 3.88 -7.11
C SER A 71 -20.63 5.30 -6.54
N GLY A 72 -19.53 5.85 -6.01
CA GLY A 72 -19.51 7.10 -5.24
C GLY A 72 -20.08 6.99 -3.82
N ALA A 73 -20.67 5.85 -3.44
CA ALA A 73 -21.27 5.64 -2.12
C ALA A 73 -20.22 5.39 -1.02
N VAL A 74 -19.08 4.81 -1.39
CA VAL A 74 -17.95 4.61 -0.50
C VAL A 74 -16.86 5.61 -0.83
N GLN A 75 -16.42 6.34 0.19
CA GLN A 75 -15.30 7.27 0.13
C GLN A 75 -14.36 6.98 1.30
N ASP A 76 -13.08 6.85 1.01
CA ASP A 76 -12.05 6.60 2.01
C ASP A 76 -11.01 7.73 1.98
N MET A 77 -10.60 8.20 3.15
CA MET A 77 -9.47 9.12 3.26
C MET A 77 -8.20 8.28 3.38
N CYS A 78 -7.48 8.16 2.28
CA CYS A 78 -6.27 7.38 2.24
C CYS A 78 -5.13 8.09 2.99
N GLY A 79 -4.35 7.31 3.73
CA GLY A 79 -3.12 7.79 4.36
C GLY A 79 -2.08 8.25 3.33
N GLU A 80 -1.06 8.95 3.82
CA GLU A 80 -0.03 9.56 2.97
C GLU A 80 0.74 8.55 2.10
N ASP A 81 1.12 7.40 2.67
CA ASP A 81 1.81 6.33 1.94
C ASP A 81 0.92 5.71 0.85
N VAL A 82 -0.38 5.53 1.14
CA VAL A 82 -1.36 5.00 0.17
C VAL A 82 -1.53 5.97 -0.98
N SER A 83 -1.62 7.26 -0.66
CA SER A 83 -1.81 8.32 -1.65
C SER A 83 -0.62 8.41 -2.61
N PHE A 84 0.61 8.31 -2.09
CA PHE A 84 1.80 8.22 -2.95
C PHE A 84 1.74 6.98 -3.87
N CYS A 85 1.39 5.82 -3.32
CA CYS A 85 1.33 4.58 -4.11
C CYS A 85 0.33 4.69 -5.27
N LEU A 86 -0.84 5.25 -5.01
CA LEU A 86 -1.86 5.51 -6.03
C LEU A 86 -1.35 6.46 -7.11
N ASP A 87 -0.74 7.58 -6.72
CA ASP A 87 -0.23 8.57 -7.68
C ASP A 87 0.91 7.99 -8.54
N ALA A 88 1.78 7.16 -7.97
CA ALA A 88 2.84 6.46 -8.69
C ALA A 88 2.26 5.46 -9.71
N ILE A 89 1.23 4.69 -9.32
CA ILE A 89 0.53 3.76 -10.21
C ILE A 89 -0.19 4.52 -11.34
N GLU A 90 -0.87 5.63 -11.02
CA GLU A 90 -1.52 6.52 -12.00
C GLU A 90 -0.50 7.13 -12.99
N ALA A 91 0.73 7.39 -12.54
CA ALA A 91 1.84 7.84 -13.39
C ALA A 91 2.48 6.71 -14.23
N GLY A 92 2.06 5.45 -14.02
CA GLY A 92 2.50 4.29 -14.80
C GLY A 92 3.64 3.49 -14.19
N ASP A 93 3.95 3.68 -12.90
CA ASP A 93 4.93 2.85 -12.19
C ASP A 93 4.28 1.70 -11.44
N ASP A 94 4.89 0.52 -11.55
CA ASP A 94 4.52 -0.64 -10.74
C ASP A 94 5.21 -0.61 -9.37
N ILE A 95 4.46 -0.96 -8.31
CA ILE A 95 5.01 -1.13 -6.97
C ILE A 95 5.30 -2.62 -6.75
N TRP A 96 6.56 -2.94 -6.48
CA TRP A 96 7.04 -4.32 -6.34
C TRP A 96 7.36 -4.67 -4.89
N CYS A 97 6.94 -5.85 -4.46
CA CYS A 97 7.36 -6.49 -3.21
C CYS A 97 8.21 -7.72 -3.51
N ASP A 98 9.45 -7.79 -2.99
CA ASP A 98 10.26 -9.02 -2.98
C ASP A 98 10.10 -9.76 -1.64
N PRO A 99 9.37 -10.89 -1.58
CA PRO A 99 9.06 -11.58 -0.33
C PRO A 99 10.27 -12.29 0.30
N ARG A 100 11.41 -12.35 -0.39
CA ARG A 100 12.65 -12.95 0.10
C ARG A 100 13.42 -12.00 1.01
N ILE A 101 13.19 -10.70 0.89
CA ILE A 101 13.81 -9.68 1.73
C ILE A 101 12.88 -9.41 2.90
N ARG A 102 13.36 -9.61 4.12
CA ARG A 102 12.58 -9.45 5.34
C ARG A 102 13.28 -8.49 6.28
N VAL A 103 12.62 -7.37 6.56
CA VAL A 103 13.10 -6.34 7.48
C VAL A 103 12.16 -6.29 8.68
N GLY A 104 12.72 -6.38 9.88
CA GLY A 104 11.96 -6.25 11.11
C GLY A 104 11.61 -4.79 11.39
N HIS A 105 10.37 -4.53 11.80
CA HIS A 105 9.95 -3.21 12.27
C HIS A 105 9.88 -3.23 13.81
N GLU A 106 10.79 -2.53 14.47
CA GLU A 106 10.80 -2.40 15.92
C GLU A 106 9.68 -1.47 16.38
N LYS A 107 8.58 -2.05 16.86
CA LYS A 107 7.46 -1.27 17.41
C LYS A 107 7.45 -1.41 18.92
N THR A 108 7.90 -0.37 19.61
CA THR A 108 7.75 -0.30 21.07
C THR A 108 6.27 -0.26 21.41
N ARG A 109 5.79 -1.23 22.20
CA ARG A 109 4.42 -1.23 22.74
C ARG A 109 4.51 -0.97 24.23
N VAL A 110 3.90 0.10 24.70
CA VAL A 110 3.56 0.26 26.11
C VAL A 110 2.19 -0.41 26.27
N ILE A 111 2.13 -1.48 27.05
CA ILE A 111 0.90 -2.22 27.38
C ILE A 111 0.35 -1.66 28.68
#